data_AF-A0A090S7J1-F1
#
_entry.id   AF-A0A090S7J1-F1
#
_cell.length_a   1.000
_cell.length_b   1.000
_cell.length_c   1.000
_cell.angle_alpha   90.00
_cell.angle_beta   90.00
_cell.angle_gamma   90.00
#
_symmetry.space_group_name_H-M   'P 1'
#
loop_
_entity.id
_entity.type
_entity.pdbx_description
1 polymer ?
#
loop_
_entity_poly.entity_id
_entity_poly.type
_entity_poly.pdbx_seq_one_letter_code
_entity_poly.pdbx_strand_id
1 'polypeptide(L)'
;MFPVNGKTPHHSSSPQSGNVADYGEGFTHSVSELDNITSAVPYLVDVMTLESAIDALNQCPLSSINDDIEPLVNMSLVPETQHSELVFHVKPNHRLMQSEFAIASLIEAIHNEQLDDFNINQPESVLVTKQGLASPNIHVIDETSFQLLVALSHQQPLKFIDPALLTALPSIFALDVVAGFTLHNEHTARSMT
;
A
#
# COMPACT_ATOMS: atom_id res chain seq x y z
N MET A 1 -40.94 2.05 40.47
CA MET A 1 -41.16 3.07 39.42
C MET A 1 -39.78 3.49 38.93
N PHE A 2 -39.48 3.26 37.64
CA PHE A 2 -38.20 3.53 36.96
C PHE A 2 -37.93 5.06 36.79
N PRO A 3 -36.84 5.53 36.14
CA PRO A 3 -35.64 6.13 36.73
C PRO A 3 -35.44 7.58 36.24
N VAL A 4 -34.32 8.26 36.57
CA VAL A 4 -33.81 9.37 35.72
C VAL A 4 -32.30 9.25 35.56
N ASN A 5 -31.93 9.19 34.29
CA ASN A 5 -30.61 8.95 33.72
C ASN A 5 -29.58 10.02 34.03
N GLY A 6 -28.33 9.58 34.07
CA GLY A 6 -27.17 10.43 33.83
C GLY A 6 -27.18 11.01 32.41
N LYS A 7 -26.64 12.22 32.30
CA LYS A 7 -26.24 12.82 31.03
C LYS A 7 -24.97 13.62 31.29
N THR A 8 -23.83 12.97 31.16
CA THR A 8 -22.58 13.66 30.86
C THR A 8 -22.74 14.30 29.48
N PRO A 9 -22.45 15.60 29.30
CA PRO A 9 -22.49 16.21 27.99
C PRO A 9 -21.31 15.65 27.19
N HIS A 10 -21.59 14.80 26.20
CA HIS A 10 -20.63 14.54 25.12
C HIS A 10 -20.45 15.86 24.37
N HIS A 11 -19.33 16.52 24.66
CA HIS A 11 -18.89 17.70 23.94
C HIS A 11 -18.47 17.23 22.54
N SER A 12 -19.40 17.23 21.59
CA SER A 12 -19.10 17.08 20.17
C SER A 12 -18.42 18.37 19.71
N SER A 13 -17.12 18.50 19.98
CA SER A 13 -16.29 19.45 19.26
C SER A 13 -16.24 19.01 17.81
N SER A 14 -16.88 19.78 16.93
CA SER A 14 -16.70 19.63 15.49
C SER A 14 -15.20 19.72 15.19
N PRO A 15 -14.57 18.68 14.61
CA PRO A 15 -13.15 18.71 14.34
C PRO A 15 -12.85 19.78 13.28
N GLN A 16 -11.77 20.54 13.51
CA GLN A 16 -11.28 21.56 12.59
C GLN A 16 -10.46 20.96 11.43
N SER A 17 -10.36 19.63 11.37
CA SER A 17 -9.58 18.86 10.42
C SER A 17 -10.40 17.65 9.97
N GLY A 18 -10.40 17.38 8.67
CA GLY A 18 -11.02 16.18 8.06
C GLY A 18 -10.15 14.93 8.17
N ASN A 19 -9.18 14.88 9.10
CA ASN A 19 -8.27 13.76 9.24
C ASN A 19 -9.00 12.53 9.83
N VAL A 20 -9.01 11.43 9.08
CA VAL A 20 -9.67 10.17 9.43
C VAL A 20 -9.03 9.55 10.70
N ALA A 21 -7.75 9.84 10.97
CA ALA A 21 -7.04 9.42 12.18
C ALA A 21 -7.73 9.83 13.48
N ASP A 22 -8.41 11.00 13.48
CA ASP A 22 -9.08 11.56 14.65
C ASP A 22 -10.38 10.80 15.00
N TYR A 23 -10.89 9.96 14.10
CA TYR A 23 -12.17 9.24 14.26
C TYR A 23 -12.03 7.77 14.69
N GLY A 24 -10.82 7.19 14.64
CA GLY A 24 -10.50 5.83 15.10
C GLY A 24 -10.92 4.68 14.16
N GLU A 25 -10.43 3.46 14.43
CA GLU A 25 -10.58 2.23 13.59
C GLU A 25 -12.04 1.80 13.27
N GLY A 26 -13.07 2.45 13.83
CA GLY A 26 -14.48 2.14 13.58
C GLY A 26 -15.21 3.11 12.63
N PHE A 27 -14.58 4.23 12.25
CA PHE A 27 -15.24 5.27 11.45
C PHE A 27 -15.45 4.86 10.00
N THR A 28 -14.45 4.23 9.38
CA THR A 28 -14.55 3.68 8.02
C THR A 28 -15.70 2.68 7.90
N HIS A 29 -15.85 1.81 8.91
CA HIS A 29 -16.97 0.85 8.96
C HIS A 29 -18.32 1.58 9.09
N SER A 30 -18.42 2.53 10.01
CA SER A 30 -19.65 3.30 10.24
C SER A 30 -20.08 4.13 9.02
N VAL A 31 -19.14 4.63 8.23
CA VAL A 31 -19.43 5.42 7.01
C VAL A 31 -19.83 4.51 5.85
N SER A 32 -19.23 3.33 5.73
CA SER A 32 -19.62 2.34 4.70
C SER A 32 -21.05 1.80 4.89
N GLU A 33 -21.60 1.85 6.11
CA GLU A 33 -22.97 1.42 6.41
C GLU A 33 -24.03 2.52 6.20
N LEU A 34 -23.62 3.74 5.85
CA LEU A 34 -24.51 4.89 5.63
C LEU A 34 -24.77 5.11 4.13
N ASP A 35 -25.83 4.47 3.62
CA ASP A 35 -26.24 4.50 2.20
C ASP A 35 -26.37 5.92 1.62
N ASN A 36 -26.77 6.89 2.46
CA ASN A 36 -26.91 8.29 2.05
C ASN A 36 -25.57 8.99 1.76
N ILE A 37 -24.47 8.52 2.33
CA ILE A 37 -23.12 9.08 2.16
C ILE A 37 -22.39 8.35 1.04
N THR A 38 -22.43 7.01 1.03
CA THR A 38 -21.79 6.21 -0.03
C THR A 38 -22.45 6.41 -1.39
N SER A 39 -23.75 6.75 -1.45
CA SER A 39 -24.40 7.14 -2.70
C SER A 39 -24.00 8.52 -3.22
N ALA A 40 -23.61 9.44 -2.34
CA ALA A 40 -23.22 10.81 -2.70
C ALA A 40 -21.71 10.95 -2.97
N VAL A 41 -20.89 10.17 -2.27
CA VAL A 41 -19.43 10.16 -2.35
C VAL A 41 -18.92 8.71 -2.39
N PRO A 42 -19.05 8.02 -3.54
CA PRO A 42 -18.74 6.58 -3.65
C PRO A 42 -17.27 6.23 -3.34
N TYR A 43 -16.35 7.16 -3.58
CA TYR A 43 -14.91 7.01 -3.37
C TYR A 43 -14.46 7.22 -1.92
N LEU A 44 -15.37 7.58 -1.01
CA LEU A 44 -15.01 7.97 0.36
C LEU A 44 -14.34 6.83 1.14
N VAL A 45 -14.82 5.60 0.93
CA VAL A 45 -14.24 4.41 1.59
C VAL A 45 -12.80 4.18 1.12
N ASP A 46 -12.54 4.39 -0.17
CA ASP A 46 -11.21 4.22 -0.76
C ASP A 46 -10.25 5.30 -0.25
N VAL A 47 -10.72 6.55 -0.12
CA VAL A 47 -9.97 7.65 0.52
C VAL A 47 -9.64 7.32 1.98
N MET A 48 -10.60 6.83 2.76
CA MET A 48 -10.36 6.43 4.16
C MET A 48 -9.34 5.30 4.28
N THR A 49 -9.37 4.36 3.34
CA THR A 49 -8.42 3.25 3.27
C THR A 49 -7.01 3.76 2.98
N LEU A 50 -6.88 4.73 2.07
CA LEU A 50 -5.61 5.39 1.76
C LEU A 50 -5.05 6.16 2.95
N GLU A 51 -5.85 6.98 3.61
CA GLU A 51 -5.45 7.71 4.83
C GLU A 51 -5.00 6.75 5.94
N SER A 52 -5.78 5.69 6.18
CA SER A 52 -5.42 4.67 7.16
C SER A 52 -4.11 3.94 6.82
N ALA A 53 -3.85 3.67 5.53
CA ALA A 53 -2.59 3.08 5.09
C ALA A 53 -1.38 4.00 5.35
N ILE A 54 -1.55 5.31 5.14
CA ILE A 54 -0.54 6.33 5.43
C ILE A 54 -0.25 6.38 6.93
N ASP A 55 -1.29 6.40 7.77
CA ASP A 55 -1.15 6.40 9.22
C ASP A 55 -0.48 5.13 9.74
N ALA A 56 -0.87 3.96 9.21
CA ALA A 56 -0.27 2.69 9.58
C ALA A 56 1.23 2.65 9.24
N LEU A 57 1.63 3.18 8.08
CA LEU A 57 3.04 3.34 7.73
C LEU A 57 3.74 4.35 8.63
N ASN A 58 3.04 5.38 9.11
CA ASN A 58 3.60 6.35 10.03
C ASN A 58 3.90 5.77 11.41
N GLN A 59 3.04 4.88 11.88
CA GLN A 59 3.17 4.19 13.17
C GLN A 59 4.07 2.94 13.09
N CYS A 60 4.37 2.46 11.88
CA CYS A 60 5.21 1.28 11.68
C CYS A 60 6.65 1.57 12.15
N PRO A 61 7.21 0.77 13.07
CA PRO A 61 8.62 0.89 13.43
C PRO A 61 9.50 0.60 12.20
N LEU A 62 10.65 1.27 12.13
CA LEU A 62 11.67 1.00 11.12
C LEU A 62 12.11 -0.46 11.25
N SER A 63 11.53 -1.31 10.41
CA SER A 63 11.81 -2.74 10.42
C SER A 63 13.17 -2.99 9.78
N SER A 64 14.03 -3.73 10.47
CA SER A 64 15.27 -4.25 9.90
C SER A 64 14.93 -5.31 8.84
N ILE A 65 15.49 -5.13 7.65
CA ILE A 65 15.48 -6.15 6.59
C ILE A 65 16.26 -7.36 7.13
N ASN A 66 15.76 -8.59 6.89
CA ASN A 66 16.42 -9.82 7.34
C ASN A 66 17.86 -9.89 6.80
N ASP A 67 18.80 -10.34 7.64
CA ASP A 67 20.23 -10.45 7.31
C ASP A 67 20.52 -11.45 6.17
N ASP A 68 19.58 -12.35 5.86
CA ASP A 68 19.71 -13.37 4.80
C ASP A 68 19.39 -12.85 3.39
N ILE A 69 19.05 -11.55 3.24
CA ILE A 69 18.69 -10.95 1.95
C ILE A 69 19.93 -10.35 1.29
N GLU A 70 20.22 -10.78 0.06
CA GLU A 70 21.33 -10.27 -0.73
C GLU A 70 20.95 -8.92 -1.37
N PRO A 71 21.83 -7.89 -1.33
CA PRO A 71 21.51 -6.59 -1.90
C PRO A 71 21.46 -6.63 -3.42
N LEU A 72 20.57 -5.82 -4.02
CA LEU A 72 20.35 -5.78 -5.48
C LEU A 72 21.64 -5.53 -6.30
N VAL A 73 22.63 -4.83 -5.75
CA VAL A 73 23.92 -4.60 -6.42
C VAL A 73 24.65 -5.91 -6.78
N ASN A 74 24.45 -6.96 -5.98
CA ASN A 74 25.06 -8.27 -6.19
C ASN A 74 24.29 -9.14 -7.20
N MET A 75 23.18 -8.65 -7.75
CA MET A 75 22.44 -9.35 -8.80
C MET A 75 23.29 -9.57 -10.05
N SER A 76 24.21 -8.64 -10.34
CA SER A 76 25.17 -8.77 -11.44
C SER A 76 26.15 -9.94 -11.30
N LEU A 77 26.30 -10.47 -10.08
CA LEU A 77 27.15 -11.63 -9.77
C LEU A 77 26.40 -12.96 -9.91
N VAL A 78 25.06 -12.92 -10.03
CA VAL A 78 24.24 -14.12 -10.17
C VAL A 78 24.34 -14.62 -11.62
N PRO A 79 24.70 -15.90 -11.86
CA PRO A 79 24.71 -16.47 -13.20
C PRO A 79 23.32 -16.38 -13.86
N GLU A 80 23.27 -16.10 -15.16
CA GLU A 80 22.00 -16.00 -15.92
C GLU A 80 21.15 -17.28 -15.80
N THR A 81 21.80 -18.43 -15.66
CA THR A 81 21.14 -19.73 -15.45
C THR A 81 20.34 -19.83 -14.14
N GLN A 82 20.58 -18.93 -13.19
CA GLN A 82 19.92 -18.87 -11.89
C GLN A 82 18.98 -17.67 -11.77
N HIS A 83 18.89 -16.79 -12.77
CA HIS A 83 18.02 -15.61 -12.71
C HIS A 83 16.56 -15.97 -12.55
N SER A 84 16.12 -17.09 -13.12
CA SER A 84 14.75 -17.59 -12.95
C SER A 84 14.43 -18.03 -11.51
N GLU A 85 15.44 -18.36 -10.71
CA GLU A 85 15.29 -18.78 -9.30
C GLU A 85 15.36 -17.58 -8.35
N LEU A 86 15.55 -16.35 -8.84
CA LEU A 86 15.57 -15.16 -8.00
C LEU A 86 14.19 -14.97 -7.35
N VAL A 87 14.20 -14.66 -6.07
CA VAL A 87 13.05 -14.23 -5.29
C VAL A 87 13.37 -12.84 -4.79
N PHE A 88 12.65 -11.82 -5.26
CA PHE A 88 12.81 -10.47 -4.73
C PHE A 88 12.00 -10.30 -3.45
N HIS A 89 12.61 -9.60 -2.49
CA HIS A 89 11.97 -9.28 -1.22
C HIS A 89 11.59 -7.80 -1.22
N VAL A 90 10.31 -7.51 -1.04
CA VAL A 90 9.81 -6.14 -0.92
C VAL A 90 9.97 -5.66 0.52
N LYS A 91 10.37 -4.41 0.73
CA LYS A 91 10.50 -3.78 2.05
C LYS A 91 9.13 -3.81 2.77
N PRO A 92 9.04 -4.08 4.08
CA PRO A 92 7.75 -4.17 4.78
C PRO A 92 6.99 -2.83 4.88
N ASN A 93 7.67 -1.71 4.62
CA ASN A 93 7.14 -0.35 4.71
C ASN A 93 6.47 0.11 3.41
N HIS A 94 5.60 -0.73 2.85
CA HIS A 94 4.76 -0.37 1.72
C HIS A 94 3.32 -0.85 1.93
N ARG A 95 2.37 -0.21 1.25
CA ARG A 95 0.98 -0.64 1.15
C ARG A 95 0.55 -0.52 -0.30
N LEU A 96 -0.18 -1.54 -0.77
CA LEU A 96 -0.76 -1.61 -2.09
C LEU A 96 -2.27 -1.53 -1.95
N MET A 97 -2.92 -0.78 -2.82
CA MET A 97 -4.37 -0.79 -2.97
C MET A 97 -4.78 -0.53 -4.41
N GLN A 98 -5.97 -0.99 -4.75
CA GLN A 98 -6.67 -0.67 -5.97
C GLN A 98 -7.95 0.05 -5.61
N SER A 99 -8.27 1.07 -6.40
CA SER A 99 -9.48 1.88 -6.26
C SER A 99 -10.11 2.01 -7.65
N GLU A 100 -11.44 1.96 -7.70
CA GLU A 100 -12.19 2.25 -8.94
C GLU A 100 -12.23 3.77 -9.23
N PHE A 101 -11.69 4.56 -8.31
CA PHE A 101 -11.65 6.02 -8.35
C PHE A 101 -10.22 6.56 -8.22
N ALA A 102 -10.00 7.77 -8.74
CA ALA A 102 -8.70 8.42 -8.79
C ALA A 102 -8.34 9.08 -7.45
N ILE A 103 -8.31 8.30 -6.38
CA ILE A 103 -8.18 8.80 -5.00
C ILE A 103 -6.80 9.41 -4.71
N ALA A 104 -5.73 8.88 -5.32
CA ALA A 104 -4.39 9.40 -5.09
C ALA A 104 -4.22 10.72 -5.82
N SER A 105 -4.67 10.77 -7.08
CA SER A 105 -4.71 12.01 -7.86
C SER A 105 -5.65 13.05 -7.24
N LEU A 106 -6.75 12.64 -6.60
CA LEU A 106 -7.64 13.55 -5.88
C LEU A 106 -6.91 14.24 -4.72
N ILE A 107 -6.19 13.47 -3.89
CA ILE A 107 -5.43 14.02 -2.76
C ILE A 107 -4.35 15.00 -3.29
N GLU A 108 -3.64 14.63 -4.35
CA GLU A 108 -2.65 15.51 -4.97
C GLU A 108 -3.28 16.79 -5.54
N ALA A 109 -4.42 16.66 -6.24
CA ALA A 109 -5.16 17.79 -6.80
C ALA A 109 -5.68 18.75 -5.73
N ILE A 110 -6.13 18.25 -4.57
CA ILE A 110 -6.51 19.06 -3.42
C ILE A 110 -5.31 19.82 -2.87
N HIS A 111 -4.16 19.15 -2.70
CA HIS A 111 -2.94 19.80 -2.20
C HIS A 111 -2.39 20.88 -3.14
N ASN A 112 -2.52 20.67 -4.45
CA ASN A 112 -2.02 21.58 -5.48
C ASN A 112 -3.06 22.63 -5.93
N GLU A 113 -4.27 22.62 -5.36
CA GLU A 113 -5.40 23.47 -5.77
C GLU A 113 -5.75 23.32 -7.26
N GLN A 114 -5.57 22.12 -7.84
CA GLN A 114 -5.77 21.80 -9.25
C GLN A 114 -6.93 20.80 -9.44
N LEU A 115 -8.15 21.26 -9.17
CA LEU A 115 -9.37 20.44 -9.33
C LEU A 115 -10.12 20.72 -10.64
N ASP A 116 -9.66 21.68 -11.43
CA ASP A 116 -10.25 22.01 -12.72
C ASP A 116 -10.15 20.80 -13.66
N ASP A 117 -11.29 20.38 -14.22
CA ASP A 117 -11.44 19.21 -15.09
C ASP A 117 -11.00 17.86 -14.48
N PHE A 118 -10.85 17.78 -13.15
CA PHE A 118 -10.49 16.54 -12.47
C PHE A 118 -11.56 15.46 -12.62
N ASN A 119 -11.18 14.29 -13.12
CA ASN A 119 -12.07 13.14 -13.26
C ASN A 119 -11.79 12.09 -12.19
N ILE A 120 -12.62 12.06 -11.15
CA ILE A 120 -12.54 11.08 -10.06
C ILE A 120 -12.88 9.65 -10.50
N ASN A 121 -13.63 9.45 -11.58
CA ASN A 121 -14.14 8.13 -11.98
C ASN A 121 -13.15 7.37 -12.87
N GLN A 122 -11.87 7.39 -12.51
CA GLN A 122 -10.82 6.63 -13.18
C GLN A 122 -10.21 5.65 -12.17
N PRO A 123 -10.07 4.37 -12.52
CA PRO A 123 -9.43 3.41 -11.62
C PRO A 123 -7.95 3.75 -11.45
N GLU A 124 -7.46 3.60 -10.22
CA GLU A 124 -6.06 3.82 -9.86
C GLU A 124 -5.53 2.68 -9.02
N SER A 125 -4.33 2.22 -9.39
CA SER A 125 -3.50 1.35 -8.58
C SER A 125 -2.51 2.21 -7.80
N VAL A 126 -2.58 2.14 -6.48
CA VAL A 126 -1.86 3.05 -5.58
C VAL A 126 -0.86 2.26 -4.75
N LEU A 127 0.37 2.76 -4.73
CA LEU A 127 1.45 2.30 -3.88
C LEU A 127 1.81 3.41 -2.89
N VAL A 128 1.69 3.11 -1.60
CA VAL A 128 2.16 3.99 -0.53
C VAL A 128 3.46 3.43 0.01
N THR A 129 4.52 4.24 0.03
CA THR A 129 5.85 3.82 0.51
C THR A 129 6.34 4.76 1.60
N LYS A 130 7.08 4.22 2.58
CA LYS A 130 7.76 5.05 3.59
C LYS A 130 9.26 4.77 3.60
N GLN A 131 10.03 5.81 3.33
CA GLN A 131 11.49 5.79 3.33
C GLN A 131 12.02 6.46 4.61
N GLY A 132 12.50 5.66 5.56
CA GLY A 132 13.06 6.17 6.81
C GLY A 132 12.03 6.95 7.65
N LEU A 133 12.44 8.12 8.14
CA LEU A 133 11.63 8.98 9.00
C LEU A 133 10.75 9.98 8.23
N ALA A 134 10.83 10.00 6.88
CA ALA A 134 10.03 10.91 6.06
C ALA A 134 8.55 10.52 6.07
N SER A 135 7.69 11.47 5.66
CA SER A 135 6.27 11.18 5.40
C SER A 135 6.14 10.12 4.29
N PRO A 136 5.12 9.25 4.34
CA PRO A 136 4.85 8.32 3.27
C PRO A 136 4.61 9.04 1.94
N ASN A 137 5.12 8.47 0.85
CA ASN A 137 4.87 8.93 -0.51
C ASN A 137 3.76 8.07 -1.12
N ILE A 138 2.89 8.71 -1.87
CA ILE A 138 1.80 8.07 -2.61
C ILE A 138 2.22 8.06 -4.09
N HIS A 139 2.18 6.90 -4.71
CA HIS A 139 2.51 6.72 -6.12
C HIS A 139 1.33 6.06 -6.84
N VAL A 140 0.88 6.66 -7.94
CA VAL A 140 0.02 5.97 -8.91
C VAL A 140 0.91 5.12 -9.79
N ILE A 141 0.61 3.82 -9.85
CA ILE A 141 1.36 2.84 -10.63
C ILE A 141 0.44 2.19 -11.67
N ASP A 142 1.03 1.70 -12.76
CA ASP A 142 0.27 0.95 -13.74
C ASP A 142 -0.07 -0.46 -13.23
N GLU A 143 -1.05 -1.09 -13.87
CA GLU A 143 -1.54 -2.42 -13.47
C GLU A 143 -0.46 -3.50 -13.53
N THR A 144 0.47 -3.42 -14.49
CA THR A 144 1.58 -4.37 -14.62
C THR A 144 2.50 -4.29 -13.40
N SER A 145 2.86 -3.06 -13.00
CA SER A 145 3.66 -2.80 -11.80
C SER A 145 2.94 -3.26 -10.52
N PHE A 146 1.63 -3.04 -10.43
CA PHE A 146 0.82 -3.49 -9.30
C PHE A 146 0.83 -5.02 -9.18
N GLN A 147 0.49 -5.74 -10.25
CA GLN A 147 0.45 -7.20 -10.25
C GLN A 147 1.83 -7.80 -9.98
N LEU A 148 2.90 -7.19 -10.52
CA LEU A 148 4.26 -7.60 -10.21
C LEU A 148 4.56 -7.43 -8.72
N LEU A 149 4.25 -6.27 -8.12
CA LEU A 149 4.48 -6.04 -6.69
C LEU A 149 3.69 -7.01 -5.80
N VAL A 150 2.45 -7.34 -6.17
CA VAL A 150 1.68 -8.39 -5.50
C VAL A 150 2.43 -9.72 -5.55
N ALA A 151 2.88 -10.15 -6.74
CA ALA A 151 3.64 -11.40 -6.88
C ALA A 151 4.96 -11.40 -6.07
N LEU A 152 5.69 -10.27 -6.05
CA LEU A 152 6.91 -10.12 -5.27
C LEU A 152 6.63 -10.11 -3.76
N SER A 153 5.52 -9.51 -3.33
CA SER A 153 5.10 -9.52 -1.91
C SER A 153 4.80 -10.94 -1.40
N HIS A 154 4.38 -11.83 -2.30
CA HIS A 154 4.21 -13.25 -2.03
C HIS A 154 5.50 -14.07 -2.12
N GLN A 155 6.66 -13.42 -2.29
CA GLN A 155 7.98 -14.07 -2.40
C GLN A 155 8.03 -15.12 -3.52
N GLN A 156 7.30 -14.87 -4.62
CA GLN A 156 7.30 -15.79 -5.75
C GLN A 156 8.64 -15.74 -6.50
N PRO A 157 9.24 -16.90 -6.80
CA PRO A 157 10.39 -16.97 -7.70
C PRO A 157 10.04 -16.45 -9.11
N LEU A 158 10.99 -15.80 -9.78
CA LEU A 158 10.77 -15.20 -11.11
C LEU A 158 10.25 -16.19 -12.15
N LYS A 159 10.63 -17.47 -12.06
CA LYS A 159 10.15 -18.54 -12.97
C LYS A 159 8.64 -18.77 -12.93
N PHE A 160 7.97 -18.39 -11.84
CA PHE A 160 6.53 -18.55 -11.65
C PHE A 160 5.75 -17.26 -11.92
N ILE A 161 6.44 -16.15 -12.17
CA ILE A 161 5.82 -14.87 -12.51
C ILE A 161 5.70 -14.81 -14.04
N ASP A 162 4.56 -14.30 -14.52
CA ASP A 162 4.37 -14.09 -15.96
C ASP A 162 5.49 -13.19 -16.52
N PRO A 163 6.23 -13.62 -17.56
CA PRO A 163 7.28 -12.83 -18.18
C PRO A 163 6.84 -11.43 -18.63
N ALA A 164 5.56 -11.24 -18.98
CA ALA A 164 5.03 -9.93 -19.34
C ALA A 164 5.09 -8.95 -18.14
N LEU A 165 4.83 -9.45 -16.92
CA LEU A 165 4.90 -8.63 -15.71
C LEU A 165 6.33 -8.23 -15.36
N LEU A 166 7.31 -9.08 -15.68
CA LEU A 166 8.73 -8.81 -15.41
C LEU A 166 9.27 -7.59 -16.16
N THR A 167 8.58 -7.13 -17.21
CA THR A 167 8.93 -5.88 -17.90
C THR A 167 8.80 -4.65 -17.01
N ALA A 168 8.01 -4.73 -15.92
CA ALA A 168 7.84 -3.66 -14.94
C ALA A 168 8.95 -3.61 -13.87
N LEU A 169 9.88 -4.57 -13.84
CA LEU A 169 10.98 -4.61 -12.85
C LEU A 169 11.78 -3.30 -12.75
N PRO A 170 12.16 -2.62 -13.86
CA PRO A 170 12.88 -1.36 -13.78
C PRO A 170 12.10 -0.27 -13.05
N SER A 171 10.78 -0.18 -13.29
CA SER A 171 9.90 0.77 -12.61
C SER A 171 9.81 0.46 -11.12
N ILE A 172 9.72 -0.82 -10.76
CA ILE A 172 9.70 -1.26 -9.37
C ILE A 172 11.01 -0.93 -8.64
N PHE A 173 12.16 -1.12 -9.28
CA PHE A 173 13.44 -0.76 -8.69
C PHE A 173 13.61 0.75 -8.52
N ALA A 174 13.08 1.56 -9.44
CA ALA A 174 13.11 3.02 -9.33
C ALA A 174 12.32 3.54 -8.12
N LEU A 175 11.32 2.80 -7.65
CA LEU A 175 10.50 3.13 -6.47
C LEU A 175 11.21 2.78 -5.14
N ASP A 176 12.39 2.15 -5.19
CA ASP A 176 13.18 1.74 -4.02
C ASP A 176 12.35 0.93 -2.99
N VAL A 177 11.40 0.14 -3.49
CA VAL A 177 10.55 -0.74 -2.64
C VAL A 177 11.13 -2.12 -2.44
N VAL A 178 12.11 -2.52 -3.25
CA VAL A 178 12.76 -3.83 -3.15
C VAL A 178 13.94 -3.74 -2.18
N ALA A 179 13.94 -4.63 -1.18
CA ALA A 179 15.00 -4.75 -0.18
C ALA A 179 16.23 -5.49 -0.71
N GLY A 180 16.02 -6.47 -1.57
CA GLY A 180 17.06 -7.33 -2.13
C GLY A 180 16.48 -8.61 -2.72
N PHE A 181 17.31 -9.64 -2.85
CA PHE A 181 16.90 -10.92 -3.39
C PHE A 181 17.46 -12.10 -2.60
N THR A 182 16.83 -13.26 -2.77
CA THR A 182 17.36 -14.56 -2.37
C THR A 182 17.27 -15.51 -3.55
N LEU A 183 18.07 -16.57 -3.54
CA LEU A 183 17.93 -17.65 -4.51
C LEU A 183 16.99 -18.72 -3.98
N HIS A 184 15.97 -19.06 -4.75
CA HIS A 184 15.11 -20.20 -4.49
C HIS A 184 15.91 -21.50 -4.69
N ASN A 185 16.45 -22.02 -3.60
CA ASN A 185 17.09 -23.33 -3.62
C ASN A 185 15.99 -24.40 -3.51
N GLU A 186 15.65 -25.03 -4.64
CA GLU A 186 14.77 -26.23 -4.72
C GLU A 186 15.23 -27.40 -3.80
N HIS A 187 16.43 -27.29 -3.20
CA HIS A 187 17.00 -28.30 -2.32
C HIS A 187 16.43 -28.35 -0.89
N THR A 188 15.67 -27.35 -0.44
CA THR A 188 15.19 -27.30 0.96
C THR A 188 13.88 -28.09 1.18
N ALA A 189 13.23 -28.58 0.11
CA ALA A 189 12.01 -29.40 0.24
C ALA A 189 12.28 -30.87 0.64
N ARG A 190 13.55 -31.30 0.74
CA ARG A 190 13.89 -32.73 0.95
C ARG A 190 14.48 -33.08 2.32
N SER A 191 14.51 -32.15 3.27
CA SER A 191 15.01 -32.39 4.65
C SER A 191 13.91 -32.38 5.72
N MET A 192 12.63 -32.48 5.33
CA MET A 192 11.52 -32.76 6.26
C MET A 192 10.88 -34.11 5.91
N THR A 193 11.65 -35.18 6.08
CA THR A 193 11.17 -36.56 6.28
C THR A 193 11.98 -37.15 7.41
#